data_AF-A0A1Z2QRH7-F1
#
_entry.id   AF-A0A1Z2QRH7-F1
#
_cell.length_a   1.000
_cell.length_b   1.000
_cell.length_c   1.000
_cell.angle_alpha   90.00
_cell.angle_beta   90.00
_cell.angle_gamma   90.00
#
_symmetry.space_group_name_H-M   'P 1'
#
loop_
_entity.id
_entity.type
_entity.pdbx_description
1 polymer ?
#
loop_
_entity_poly.entity_id
_entity_poly.type
_entity_poly.pdbx_seq_one_letter_code
_entity_poly.pdbx_strand_id
1 'polypeptide(L)'
;MTFTYYPVDGKIFRRFLNMKLNLFFARLALRFLLMWGLETNSLSHRIALMYLLHKGLETNSLFDRLALTYVLNGGLETNSGFNRLVRAYLVTRGLEPNFLFDTLARALMYLLKRGLKTRNLFDKMAFMYLLARCNEAVHKSLSVRGFADICDLARVEGGNLIDQNLQRISKTPMAWQAAKIAVTYRWIEAFHEETTDYFRYTAQLEYWTSALERLGQLEDEENSESD
;
A
#
# COMPACT_ATOMS: atom_id res chain seq x y z
N MET A 1 -2.11 6.57 30.17
CA MET A 1 -0.72 6.93 30.53
C MET A 1 -0.40 8.32 30.02
N THR A 2 -0.01 9.24 30.89
CA THR A 2 0.43 10.59 30.55
C THR A 2 1.92 10.59 30.23
N PHE A 3 2.28 10.60 28.95
CA PHE A 3 3.65 10.88 28.48
C PHE A 3 3.91 12.38 28.59
N THR A 4 4.27 12.89 29.77
CA THR A 4 4.43 14.35 30.00
C THR A 4 5.85 14.79 30.38
N TYR A 5 6.90 13.97 30.19
CA TYR A 5 8.26 14.35 30.61
C TYR A 5 9.38 14.20 29.57
N TYR A 6 9.07 13.91 28.30
CA TYR A 6 10.05 14.01 27.22
C TYR A 6 9.67 15.16 26.26
N PRO A 7 10.59 16.08 25.92
CA PRO A 7 10.36 17.02 24.84
C PRO A 7 10.37 16.23 23.53
N VAL A 8 9.18 15.86 23.06
CA VAL A 8 8.97 15.10 21.83
C VAL A 8 8.63 16.09 20.70
N ASP A 9 9.14 15.85 19.48
CA ASP A 9 8.62 16.55 18.30
C ASP A 9 7.15 16.19 18.07
N GLY A 10 6.25 17.07 18.52
CA GLY A 10 4.82 16.86 18.45
C GLY A 10 4.26 16.73 17.03
N LYS A 11 4.94 17.24 16.00
CA LYS A 11 4.50 17.09 14.60
C LYS A 11 4.76 15.68 14.12
N ILE A 12 5.96 15.14 14.38
CA ILE A 12 6.32 13.77 14.00
C ILE A 12 5.49 12.76 14.79
N PHE A 13 5.42 12.95 16.11
CA PHE A 13 4.63 12.07 16.97
C PHE A 13 3.17 11.96 16.49
N ARG A 14 2.49 13.10 16.29
CA ARG A 14 1.11 13.13 15.82
C ARG A 14 0.94 12.52 14.42
N ARG A 15 1.94 12.67 13.55
CA ARG A 15 1.90 12.14 12.19
C ARG A 15 1.84 10.62 12.17
N PHE A 16 2.72 9.95 12.92
CA PHE A 16 2.73 8.50 13.02
C PHE A 16 1.52 7.99 13.80
N LEU A 17 1.15 8.65 14.90
CA LEU A 17 0.01 8.25 15.73
C LEU A 17 -1.33 8.26 14.95
N ASN A 18 -1.55 9.30 14.14
CA ASN A 18 -2.78 9.46 13.37
C ASN A 18 -2.74 8.78 11.99
N MET A 19 -1.69 8.03 11.69
CA MET A 19 -1.51 7.41 10.39
C MET A 19 -2.57 6.33 10.16
N LYS A 20 -3.37 6.50 9.11
CA LYS A 20 -4.36 5.51 8.70
C LYS A 20 -3.75 4.56 7.68
N LEU A 21 -3.91 3.26 7.92
CA LEU A 21 -3.38 2.20 7.05
C LEU A 21 -4.29 1.86 5.86
N ASN A 22 -5.27 2.71 5.53
CA ASN A 22 -6.22 2.44 4.44
C ASN A 22 -5.53 2.21 3.08
N LEU A 23 -4.51 3.01 2.79
CA LEU A 23 -3.76 2.85 1.54
C LEU A 23 -2.93 1.57 1.56
N PHE A 24 -2.31 1.23 2.69
CA PHE A 24 -1.62 -0.04 2.89
C PHE A 24 -2.55 -1.22 2.64
N PHE A 25 -3.74 -1.22 3.26
CA PHE A 25 -4.73 -2.30 3.03
C PHE A 25 -5.23 -2.36 1.59
N ALA A 26 -5.39 -1.23 0.92
CA ALA A 26 -5.77 -1.23 -0.49
C ALA A 26 -4.64 -1.77 -1.38
N ARG A 27 -3.38 -1.43 -1.11
CA ARG A 27 -2.22 -2.03 -1.77
C ARG A 27 -2.17 -3.53 -1.52
N LEU A 28 -2.35 -3.96 -0.28
CA LEU A 28 -2.35 -5.37 0.11
C LEU A 28 -3.47 -6.12 -0.65
N ALA A 29 -4.71 -5.66 -0.56
CA ALA A 29 -5.83 -6.26 -1.27
C ALA A 29 -5.59 -6.33 -2.79
N LEU A 30 -5.02 -5.28 -3.39
CA LEU A 30 -4.69 -5.27 -4.81
C LEU A 30 -3.57 -6.27 -5.16
N ARG A 31 -2.52 -6.40 -4.33
CA ARG A 31 -1.46 -7.40 -4.56
C ARG A 31 -2.02 -8.82 -4.49
N PHE A 32 -2.86 -9.10 -3.49
CA PHE A 32 -3.53 -10.40 -3.38
C PHE A 32 -4.42 -10.66 -4.59
N LEU A 33 -5.21 -9.68 -5.01
CA LEU A 33 -6.06 -9.80 -6.19
C LEU A 33 -5.25 -10.17 -7.44
N LEU A 34 -4.11 -9.51 -7.66
CA LEU A 34 -3.25 -9.76 -8.84
C LEU A 34 -2.50 -11.09 -8.76
N MET A 35 -2.08 -11.51 -7.57
CA MET A 35 -1.28 -12.73 -7.38
C MET A 35 -2.14 -14.00 -7.29
N TRP A 36 -3.28 -13.91 -6.60
CA TRP A 36 -4.09 -15.07 -6.22
C TRP A 36 -5.47 -15.09 -6.89
N GLY A 37 -5.91 -13.99 -7.51
CA GLY A 37 -7.20 -13.89 -8.18
C GLY A 37 -7.43 -15.02 -9.18
N LEU A 38 -8.55 -15.74 -9.05
CA LEU A 38 -8.87 -16.89 -9.90
C LEU A 38 -9.21 -16.50 -11.34
N GLU A 39 -9.60 -15.25 -11.57
CA GLU A 39 -10.09 -14.75 -12.85
C GLU A 39 -9.29 -13.55 -13.38
N THR A 40 -7.96 -13.55 -13.28
CA THR A 40 -7.14 -12.44 -13.79
C THR A 40 -7.35 -12.16 -15.29
N ASN A 41 -7.83 -13.16 -16.04
CA ASN A 41 -8.12 -13.06 -17.47
C ASN A 41 -9.61 -12.86 -17.81
N SER A 42 -10.53 -12.76 -16.84
CA SER A 42 -11.94 -12.54 -17.17
C SER A 42 -12.19 -11.12 -17.66
N LEU A 43 -13.13 -10.97 -18.60
CA LEU A 43 -13.52 -9.67 -19.15
C LEU A 43 -14.03 -8.73 -18.05
N SER A 44 -14.80 -9.26 -17.09
CA SER A 44 -15.26 -8.53 -15.91
C SER A 44 -14.11 -7.99 -15.07
N HIS A 45 -13.06 -8.79 -14.86
CA HIS A 45 -11.88 -8.39 -14.10
C HIS A 45 -11.14 -7.23 -14.78
N ARG A 46 -10.92 -7.35 -16.09
CA ARG A 46 -10.28 -6.31 -16.90
C ARG A 46 -11.07 -5.01 -16.89
N ILE A 47 -12.40 -5.09 -17.03
CA ILE A 47 -13.28 -3.93 -16.93
C ILE A 47 -13.17 -3.27 -15.55
N ALA A 48 -13.18 -4.06 -14.47
CA ALA A 48 -13.06 -3.52 -13.11
C ALA A 48 -11.72 -2.81 -12.88
N LEU A 49 -10.60 -3.38 -13.36
CA LEU A 49 -9.28 -2.74 -13.24
C LEU A 49 -9.17 -1.49 -14.14
N MET A 50 -9.71 -1.52 -15.36
CA MET A 50 -9.78 -0.34 -16.23
C MET A 50 -10.62 0.77 -15.59
N TYR A 51 -11.71 0.40 -14.92
CA TYR A 51 -12.55 1.33 -14.18
C TYR A 51 -11.77 2.01 -13.04
N LEU A 52 -11.04 1.23 -12.25
CA LEU A 52 -10.15 1.77 -11.21
C LEU A 52 -9.09 2.69 -11.81
N LEU A 53 -8.43 2.28 -12.90
CA LEU A 53 -7.43 3.08 -13.57
C LEU A 53 -8.00 4.43 -14.00
N HIS A 54 -9.16 4.41 -14.66
CA HIS A 54 -9.82 5.64 -15.10
C HIS A 54 -10.23 6.55 -13.93
N LYS A 55 -10.66 5.97 -12.80
CA LYS A 55 -10.99 6.73 -11.58
C LYS A 55 -9.78 7.28 -10.86
N GLY A 56 -8.67 6.56 -10.88
CA GLY A 56 -7.43 6.94 -10.21
C GLY A 56 -6.58 7.93 -11.00
N LEU A 57 -6.72 7.96 -12.33
CA LEU A 57 -5.94 8.86 -13.17
C LEU A 57 -6.40 10.30 -13.02
N GLU A 58 -5.51 11.12 -12.47
CA GLU A 58 -5.68 12.58 -12.38
C GLU A 58 -5.38 13.27 -13.73
N THR A 59 -4.72 12.58 -14.66
CA THR A 59 -4.38 13.10 -15.98
C THR A 59 -5.57 13.03 -16.96
N ASN A 60 -5.78 14.15 -17.67
CA ASN A 60 -6.72 14.28 -18.78
C ASN A 60 -6.12 13.85 -20.14
N SER A 61 -4.84 13.44 -20.18
CA SER A 61 -4.18 13.05 -21.41
C SER A 61 -4.75 11.73 -21.94
N LEU A 62 -5.22 11.75 -23.18
CA LEU A 62 -5.68 10.55 -23.89
C LEU A 62 -4.53 9.55 -24.08
N PHE A 63 -3.31 10.04 -24.33
CA PHE A 63 -2.15 9.18 -24.54
C PHE A 63 -1.72 8.45 -23.25
N ASP A 64 -1.74 9.13 -22.09
CA ASP A 64 -1.46 8.48 -20.80
C ASP A 64 -2.49 7.36 -20.53
N ARG A 65 -3.78 7.63 -20.80
CA ARG A 65 -4.85 6.66 -20.63
C ARG A 65 -4.70 5.45 -21.56
N LEU A 66 -4.38 5.68 -22.83
CA LEU A 66 -4.18 4.62 -23.81
C LEU A 66 -2.96 3.76 -23.45
N ALA A 67 -1.83 4.39 -23.09
CA ALA A 67 -0.61 3.70 -22.72
C ALA A 67 -0.81 2.82 -21.48
N LEU A 68 -1.46 3.34 -20.43
CA LEU A 68 -1.71 2.57 -19.20
C LEU A 68 -2.77 1.48 -19.41
N THR A 69 -3.79 1.73 -20.23
CA THR A 69 -4.78 0.71 -20.61
C THR A 69 -4.13 -0.42 -21.42
N TYR A 70 -3.18 -0.08 -22.28
CA TYR A 70 -2.41 -1.05 -23.04
C TYR A 70 -1.60 -1.97 -22.10
N VAL A 71 -0.86 -1.37 -21.16
CA VAL A 71 -0.09 -2.13 -20.15
C VAL A 71 -1.01 -3.03 -19.32
N LEU A 72 -2.17 -2.53 -18.93
CA LEU A 72 -3.13 -3.28 -18.11
C LEU A 72 -3.74 -4.48 -18.85
N ASN A 73 -3.98 -4.38 -20.16
CA ASN A 73 -4.66 -5.41 -20.94
C ASN A 73 -3.74 -6.47 -21.57
N GLY A 74 -2.55 -6.06 -22.01
CA GLY A 74 -1.65 -6.91 -22.79
C GLY A 74 -0.35 -7.28 -22.08
N GLY A 75 -0.06 -6.64 -20.93
CA GLY A 75 1.27 -6.69 -20.34
C GLY A 75 2.34 -6.10 -21.27
N LEU A 76 3.57 -6.05 -20.79
CA LEU A 76 4.73 -5.62 -21.58
C LEU A 76 5.70 -6.78 -21.82
N GLU A 77 5.19 -8.01 -21.88
CA GLU A 77 6.02 -9.24 -21.85
C GLU A 77 6.72 -9.53 -23.19
N THR A 78 6.17 -9.08 -24.32
CA THR A 78 6.75 -9.33 -25.65
C THR A 78 7.66 -8.19 -26.11
N ASN A 79 8.81 -8.50 -26.73
CA ASN A 79 9.75 -7.51 -27.28
C ASN A 79 9.28 -6.92 -28.62
N SER A 80 8.01 -6.51 -28.72
CA SER A 80 7.51 -5.83 -29.92
C SER A 80 8.02 -4.38 -29.97
N GLY A 81 8.21 -3.84 -31.17
CA GLY A 81 8.56 -2.43 -31.36
C GLY A 81 7.56 -1.47 -30.69
N PHE A 82 6.27 -1.85 -30.70
CA PHE A 82 5.22 -1.11 -30.03
C PHE A 82 5.35 -1.13 -28.49
N ASN A 83 5.70 -2.28 -27.89
CA ASN A 83 5.95 -2.36 -26.44
C ASN A 83 7.13 -1.48 -26.01
N ARG A 84 8.17 -1.39 -26.85
CA ARG A 84 9.30 -0.48 -26.60
C ARG A 84 8.87 0.99 -26.65
N LEU A 85 8.03 1.36 -27.62
CA LEU A 85 7.48 2.71 -27.71
C LEU A 85 6.60 3.07 -26.51
N VAL A 86 5.70 2.18 -26.09
CA VAL A 86 4.86 2.40 -24.91
C VAL A 86 5.70 2.49 -23.64
N ARG A 87 6.70 1.62 -23.45
CA ARG A 87 7.64 1.72 -22.32
C ARG A 87 8.39 3.05 -22.34
N ALA A 88 8.97 3.44 -23.47
CA ALA A 88 9.69 4.70 -23.59
C ALA A 88 8.80 5.90 -23.28
N TYR A 89 7.57 5.90 -23.81
CA TYR A 89 6.57 6.91 -23.49
C TYR A 89 6.28 6.99 -21.99
N LEU A 90 5.98 5.85 -21.36
CA LEU A 90 5.68 5.80 -19.93
C LEU A 90 6.85 6.28 -19.08
N VAL A 91 8.08 5.86 -19.38
CA VAL A 91 9.30 6.30 -18.69
C VAL A 91 9.49 7.81 -18.83
N THR A 92 9.38 8.36 -20.05
CA THR A 92 9.51 9.83 -20.26
C THR A 92 8.45 10.65 -19.54
N ARG A 93 7.28 10.05 -19.27
CA ARG A 93 6.17 10.69 -18.55
C ARG A 93 6.20 10.43 -17.04
N GLY A 94 7.15 9.63 -16.54
CA GLY A 94 7.20 9.21 -15.14
C GLY A 94 6.06 8.27 -14.72
N LEU A 95 5.47 7.54 -15.67
CA LEU A 95 4.34 6.63 -15.50
C LEU A 95 4.78 5.16 -15.47
N GLU A 96 5.83 4.87 -14.70
CA GLU A 96 6.41 3.54 -14.55
C GLU A 96 5.44 2.52 -13.89
N PRO A 97 5.74 1.20 -13.88
CA PRO A 97 4.84 0.19 -13.33
C PRO A 97 4.35 0.46 -11.90
N ASN A 98 5.22 1.04 -11.05
CA ASN A 98 4.85 1.44 -9.68
C ASN A 98 3.78 2.54 -9.67
N PHE A 99 3.78 3.43 -10.66
CA PHE A 99 2.75 4.45 -10.83
C PHE A 99 1.38 3.83 -11.11
N LEU A 100 1.31 2.85 -12.01
CA LEU A 100 0.06 2.17 -12.35
C LEU A 100 -0.51 1.45 -11.12
N PHE A 101 0.33 0.70 -10.41
CA PHE A 101 -0.08 -0.01 -9.20
C PHE A 101 -0.58 0.97 -8.12
N ASP A 102 0.16 2.06 -7.86
CA ASP A 102 -0.24 3.05 -6.87
C ASP A 102 -1.51 3.81 -7.24
N THR A 103 -1.73 4.04 -8.54
CA THR A 103 -2.95 4.66 -9.06
C THR A 103 -4.16 3.77 -8.79
N LEU A 104 -4.03 2.47 -9.12
CA LEU A 104 -5.07 1.48 -8.85
C LEU A 104 -5.34 1.32 -7.34
N ALA A 105 -4.29 1.26 -6.53
CA ALA A 105 -4.42 1.12 -5.07
C ALA A 105 -5.13 2.32 -4.44
N ARG A 106 -4.82 3.55 -4.88
CA ARG A 106 -5.53 4.76 -4.45
C ARG A 106 -7.00 4.73 -4.88
N ALA A 107 -7.28 4.39 -6.13
CA ALA A 107 -8.64 4.26 -6.62
C ALA A 107 -9.46 3.22 -5.83
N LEU A 108 -8.86 2.06 -5.56
CA LEU A 108 -9.45 1.01 -4.74
C LEU A 108 -9.70 1.48 -3.31
N MET A 109 -8.74 2.17 -2.69
CA MET A 109 -8.92 2.75 -1.35
C MET A 109 -10.13 3.69 -1.31
N TYR A 110 -10.27 4.59 -2.29
CA TYR A 110 -11.41 5.51 -2.37
C TYR A 110 -12.73 4.76 -2.55
N LEU A 111 -12.74 3.73 -3.39
CA LEU A 111 -13.90 2.88 -3.63
C LEU A 111 -14.32 2.15 -2.35
N LEU A 112 -13.38 1.50 -1.66
CA LEU A 112 -13.62 0.77 -0.42
C LEU A 112 -14.10 1.70 0.72
N LYS A 113 -13.50 2.89 0.84
CA LYS A 113 -13.88 3.88 1.84
C LYS A 113 -15.31 4.41 1.64
N ARG A 114 -15.75 4.57 0.39
CA ARG A 114 -17.12 4.99 0.07
C ARG A 114 -18.11 3.83 0.20
N GLY A 115 -17.69 2.62 -0.16
CA GLY A 115 -18.52 1.42 -0.14
C GLY A 115 -19.85 1.62 -0.88
N LEU A 116 -20.93 1.07 -0.33
CA LEU A 116 -22.29 1.19 -0.89
C LEU A 116 -22.93 2.58 -0.71
N LYS A 117 -22.26 3.52 -0.03
CA LYS A 117 -22.79 4.88 0.23
C LYS A 117 -22.76 5.77 -1.01
N THR A 118 -22.03 5.38 -2.06
CA THR A 118 -22.03 6.09 -3.34
C THR A 118 -23.39 6.00 -4.04
N ARG A 119 -23.82 7.08 -4.70
CA ARG A 119 -25.04 7.07 -5.54
C ARG A 119 -24.78 6.51 -6.95
N ASN A 120 -23.53 6.40 -7.36
CA ASN A 120 -23.15 5.94 -8.69
C ASN A 120 -23.26 4.42 -8.79
N LEU A 121 -24.06 3.93 -9.74
CA LEU A 121 -24.30 2.51 -9.97
C LEU A 121 -23.02 1.75 -10.37
N PHE A 122 -22.16 2.36 -11.20
CA PHE A 122 -20.88 1.77 -11.59
C PHE A 122 -19.93 1.68 -10.40
N ASP A 123 -19.88 2.69 -9.53
CA ASP A 123 -19.08 2.62 -8.30
C ASP A 123 -19.57 1.43 -7.43
N LYS A 124 -20.89 1.25 -7.28
CA LYS A 124 -21.45 0.13 -6.50
C LYS A 124 -21.09 -1.24 -7.11
N MET A 125 -21.24 -1.38 -8.42
CA MET A 125 -20.91 -2.61 -9.13
C MET A 125 -19.42 -2.94 -9.00
N ALA A 126 -18.55 -1.96 -9.25
CA ALA A 126 -17.11 -2.13 -9.09
C ALA A 126 -16.75 -2.48 -7.65
N PHE A 127 -17.38 -1.81 -6.66
CA PHE A 127 -17.16 -2.11 -5.24
C PHE A 127 -17.54 -3.55 -4.90
N MET A 128 -18.74 -4.00 -5.25
CA MET A 128 -19.20 -5.36 -4.95
C MET A 128 -18.32 -6.41 -5.62
N TYR A 129 -17.98 -6.20 -6.90
CA TYR A 129 -17.13 -7.12 -7.65
C TYR A 129 -15.72 -7.21 -7.05
N LEU A 130 -15.04 -6.07 -6.88
CA LEU A 130 -13.67 -6.03 -6.39
C LEU A 130 -13.57 -6.51 -4.95
N LEU A 131 -14.53 -6.19 -4.08
CA LEU A 131 -14.56 -6.70 -2.72
C LEU A 131 -14.67 -8.23 -2.70
N ALA A 132 -15.59 -8.80 -3.49
CA ALA A 132 -15.75 -10.24 -3.58
C ALA A 132 -14.47 -10.94 -4.08
N ARG A 133 -13.84 -10.39 -5.13
CA ARG A 133 -12.60 -10.95 -5.70
C ARG A 133 -11.40 -10.79 -4.77
N CYS A 134 -11.29 -9.68 -4.03
CA CYS A 134 -10.23 -9.52 -3.03
C CYS A 134 -10.39 -10.54 -1.90
N ASN A 135 -11.62 -10.75 -1.40
CA ASN A 135 -11.90 -11.74 -0.36
C ASN A 135 -11.56 -13.17 -0.81
N GLU A 136 -11.93 -13.53 -2.04
CA GLU A 136 -11.56 -14.81 -2.64
C GLU A 136 -10.04 -14.98 -2.75
N ALA A 137 -9.34 -13.95 -3.22
CA ALA A 137 -7.88 -13.97 -3.35
C ALA A 137 -7.18 -14.11 -1.98
N VAL A 138 -7.66 -13.39 -0.96
CA VAL A 138 -7.18 -13.52 0.42
C VAL A 138 -7.40 -14.92 0.95
N HIS A 139 -8.63 -15.45 0.83
CA HIS A 139 -8.95 -16.81 1.27
C HIS A 139 -8.07 -17.85 0.59
N LYS A 140 -7.84 -17.70 -0.72
CA LYS A 140 -6.98 -18.61 -1.48
C LYS A 140 -5.51 -18.53 -1.01
N SER A 141 -4.95 -17.33 -0.86
CA SER A 141 -3.59 -17.19 -0.34
C SER A 141 -3.46 -17.79 1.05
N LEU A 142 -4.40 -17.52 1.96
CA LEU A 142 -4.44 -18.12 3.30
C LEU A 142 -4.48 -19.65 3.23
N SER A 143 -5.23 -20.22 2.28
CA SER A 143 -5.29 -21.68 2.12
C SER A 143 -4.00 -22.31 1.59
N VAL A 144 -3.20 -21.58 0.80
CA VAL A 144 -2.01 -22.11 0.14
C VAL A 144 -0.73 -21.81 0.94
N ARG A 145 -0.62 -20.60 1.50
CA ARG A 145 0.59 -20.09 2.17
C ARG A 145 0.35 -19.63 3.59
N GLY A 146 -0.87 -19.78 4.12
CA GLY A 146 -1.21 -19.22 5.42
C GLY A 146 -0.99 -17.71 5.43
N PHE A 147 -0.43 -17.21 6.52
CA PHE A 147 -0.18 -15.77 6.70
C PHE A 147 1.14 -15.28 6.09
N ALA A 148 1.96 -16.14 5.49
CA ALA A 148 3.31 -15.78 5.03
C ALA A 148 3.32 -14.59 4.05
N ASP A 149 2.47 -14.63 3.01
CA ASP A 149 2.39 -13.54 2.04
C ASP A 149 1.92 -12.22 2.69
N ILE A 150 1.07 -12.30 3.72
CA ILE A 150 0.61 -11.11 4.46
C ILE A 150 1.77 -10.51 5.24
N CYS A 151 2.49 -11.35 5.99
CA CYS A 151 3.66 -10.96 6.77
C CYS A 151 4.74 -10.32 5.90
N ASP A 152 5.12 -10.98 4.80
CA ASP A 152 6.18 -10.50 3.90
C ASP A 152 5.85 -9.12 3.33
N LEU A 153 4.62 -8.94 2.85
CA LEU A 153 4.18 -7.67 2.27
C LEU A 153 4.03 -6.56 3.33
N ALA A 154 3.53 -6.92 4.52
CA ALA A 154 3.41 -5.98 5.64
C ALA A 154 4.78 -5.50 6.11
N ARG A 155 5.76 -6.39 6.23
CA ARG A 155 7.13 -6.05 6.62
C ARG A 155 7.76 -5.07 5.64
N VAL A 156 7.71 -5.38 4.34
CA VAL A 156 8.26 -4.48 3.31
C VAL A 156 7.63 -3.09 3.36
N GLU A 157 6.30 -2.99 3.47
CA GLU A 157 5.63 -1.68 3.56
C GLU A 157 5.93 -0.96 4.88
N GLY A 158 6.12 -1.70 5.99
CA GLY A 158 6.53 -1.17 7.29
C GLY A 158 7.94 -0.56 7.28
N GLY A 159 8.92 -1.26 6.70
CA GLY A 159 10.26 -0.70 6.50
C GLY A 159 10.24 0.53 5.59
N ASN A 160 9.54 0.44 4.46
CA ASN A 160 9.39 1.54 3.51
C ASN A 160 8.77 2.80 4.13
N LEU A 161 7.88 2.66 5.13
CA LEU A 161 7.33 3.79 5.87
C LEU A 161 8.45 4.61 6.51
N ILE A 162 9.42 3.95 7.13
CA ILE A 162 10.55 4.61 7.80
C ILE A 162 11.45 5.27 6.77
N ASP A 163 11.85 4.55 5.72
CA ASP A 163 12.74 5.07 4.67
C ASP A 163 12.13 6.32 4.00
N GLN A 164 10.83 6.30 3.69
CA GLN A 164 10.12 7.45 3.11
C GLN A 164 10.05 8.67 4.03
N ASN A 165 10.24 8.48 5.33
CA ASN A 165 10.21 9.54 6.32
C ASN A 165 11.59 9.83 6.92
N LEU A 166 12.64 9.12 6.49
CA LEU A 166 13.98 9.16 7.09
C LEU A 166 14.50 10.58 7.22
N GLN A 167 14.53 11.33 6.12
CA GLN A 167 14.97 12.73 6.11
C GLN A 167 14.27 13.64 7.13
N ARG A 168 13.01 13.33 7.48
CA ARG A 168 12.24 14.12 8.45
C ARG A 168 12.51 13.67 9.88
N ILE A 169 12.64 12.36 10.10
CA ILE A 169 12.82 11.80 11.44
C ILE A 169 14.28 11.89 11.91
N SER A 170 15.27 11.84 11.02
CA SER A 170 16.69 11.99 11.36
C SER A 170 17.11 13.45 11.52
N LYS A 171 16.20 14.41 11.27
CA LYS A 171 16.54 15.84 11.28
C LYS A 171 17.00 16.35 12.66
N THR A 172 16.46 15.81 13.74
CA THR A 172 16.85 16.17 15.12
C THR A 172 16.73 14.95 16.03
N PRO A 173 17.48 14.90 17.15
CA PRO A 173 17.31 13.83 18.14
C PRO A 173 15.87 13.74 18.68
N MET A 174 15.19 14.88 18.85
CA MET A 174 13.79 14.92 19.30
C MET A 174 12.83 14.33 18.26
N ALA A 175 13.10 14.57 16.96
CA ALA A 175 12.35 13.99 15.85
C ALA A 175 12.51 12.47 15.79
N TRP A 176 13.73 11.98 16.01
CA TRP A 176 14.05 10.57 16.06
C TRP A 176 13.32 9.87 17.21
N GLN A 177 13.46 10.40 18.42
CA GLN A 177 12.76 9.85 19.60
C GLN A 177 11.24 9.91 19.46
N ALA A 178 10.69 10.97 18.85
CA ALA A 178 9.27 11.06 18.55
C ALA A 178 8.78 9.94 17.63
N ALA A 179 9.56 9.61 16.60
CA ALA A 179 9.24 8.52 15.68
C ALA A 179 9.27 7.17 16.42
N LYS A 180 10.32 6.90 17.20
CA LYS A 180 10.43 5.66 18.00
C LYS A 180 9.24 5.49 18.94
N ILE A 181 8.94 6.49 19.78
CA ILE A 181 7.82 6.41 20.74
C ILE A 181 6.50 6.20 20.00
N ALA A 182 6.25 6.93 18.91
CA ALA A 182 5.00 6.81 18.16
C ALA A 182 4.85 5.43 17.49
N VAL A 183 5.90 4.92 16.85
CA VAL A 183 5.89 3.59 16.20
C VAL A 183 5.73 2.49 17.24
N THR A 184 6.45 2.54 18.37
CA THR A 184 6.26 1.60 19.48
C THR A 184 4.84 1.64 20.01
N TYR A 185 4.25 2.83 20.19
CA TYR A 185 2.85 2.94 20.63
C TYR A 185 1.89 2.28 19.64
N ARG A 186 2.06 2.51 18.33
CA ARG A 186 1.25 1.88 17.28
C ARG A 186 1.42 0.37 17.23
N TRP A 187 2.63 -0.13 17.48
CA TRP A 187 2.91 -1.55 17.59
C TRP A 187 2.20 -2.17 18.79
N ILE A 188 2.28 -1.55 19.98
CA ILE A 188 1.56 -1.99 21.19
C ILE A 188 0.05 -1.99 20.95
N GLU A 189 -0.48 -0.93 20.32
CA GLU A 189 -1.90 -0.83 19.95
C GLU A 189 -2.32 -1.98 19.03
N ALA A 190 -1.53 -2.29 17.99
CA ALA A 190 -1.80 -3.40 17.08
C ALA A 190 -1.70 -4.77 17.79
N PHE A 191 -0.75 -4.94 18.70
CA PHE A 191 -0.56 -6.18 19.45
C PHE A 191 -1.73 -6.49 20.39
N HIS A 192 -2.28 -5.45 21.03
CA HIS A 192 -3.43 -5.54 21.93
C HIS A 192 -4.79 -5.29 21.25
N GLU A 193 -4.83 -5.20 19.92
CA GLU A 193 -6.09 -5.02 19.19
C GLU A 193 -6.93 -6.31 19.31
N GLU A 194 -7.98 -6.27 20.13
CA GLU A 194 -9.00 -7.33 20.20
C GLU A 194 -9.89 -7.28 18.95
N THR A 195 -9.42 -7.88 17.86
CA THR A 195 -10.16 -7.99 16.60
C THR A 195 -10.34 -9.44 16.18
N THR A 196 -11.52 -9.76 15.63
CA THR A 196 -11.80 -11.06 15.00
C THR A 196 -11.29 -11.14 13.56
N ASP A 197 -10.86 -10.01 12.99
CA ASP A 197 -10.27 -9.93 11.65
C ASP A 197 -8.76 -10.24 11.73
N TYR A 198 -8.44 -11.54 11.73
CA TYR A 198 -7.06 -12.04 11.77
C TYR A 198 -6.20 -11.53 10.61
N PHE A 199 -6.78 -11.37 9.41
CA PHE A 199 -6.06 -10.83 8.26
C PHE A 199 -5.55 -9.42 8.57
N ARG A 200 -6.44 -8.57 9.07
CA ARG A 200 -6.12 -7.19 9.41
C ARG A 200 -5.17 -7.13 10.61
N TYR A 201 -5.40 -7.92 11.64
CA TYR A 201 -4.52 -8.01 12.81
C TYR A 201 -3.09 -8.32 12.41
N THR A 202 -2.87 -9.43 11.71
CA THR A 202 -1.53 -9.88 11.30
C THR A 202 -0.84 -8.85 10.42
N ALA A 203 -1.56 -8.26 9.45
CA ALA A 203 -1.01 -7.24 8.58
C ALA A 203 -0.59 -5.97 9.35
N GLN A 204 -1.37 -5.50 10.32
CA GLN A 204 -1.01 -4.33 11.12
C GLN A 204 0.18 -4.60 12.03
N LEU A 205 0.16 -5.75 12.71
CA LEU A 205 1.22 -6.12 13.63
C LEU A 205 2.57 -6.19 12.91
N GLU A 206 2.65 -6.94 11.81
CA GLU A 206 3.89 -7.10 11.04
C GLU A 206 4.35 -5.78 10.40
N TYR A 207 3.41 -4.92 9.97
CA TYR A 207 3.73 -3.59 9.46
C TYR A 207 4.43 -2.73 10.51
N TRP A 208 3.89 -2.67 11.74
CA TRP A 208 4.48 -1.86 12.80
C TRP A 208 5.73 -2.51 13.41
N THR A 209 5.80 -3.84 13.47
CA THR A 209 7.01 -4.58 13.87
C THR A 209 8.16 -4.22 12.94
N SER A 210 7.97 -4.31 11.62
CA SER A 210 9.04 -4.00 10.68
C SER A 210 9.42 -2.52 10.65
N ALA A 211 8.45 -1.62 10.85
CA ALA A 211 8.75 -0.20 11.03
C ALA A 211 9.63 0.04 12.28
N LEU A 212 9.39 -0.69 13.38
CA LEU A 212 10.20 -0.61 14.59
C LEU A 212 11.60 -1.19 14.38
N GLU A 213 11.70 -2.36 13.74
CA GLU A 213 12.97 -3.01 13.40
C GLU A 213 13.84 -2.11 12.50
N ARG A 214 13.23 -1.47 11.49
CA ARG A 214 13.96 -0.56 10.59
C ARG A 214 14.51 0.67 11.33
N LEU A 215 13.78 1.20 12.31
CA LEU A 215 14.30 2.27 13.17
C LEU A 215 15.49 1.79 14.01
N GLY A 216 15.45 0.56 14.52
CA GLY A 216 16.57 -0.03 15.26
C GLY A 216 17.82 -0.23 14.39
N GLN A 217 17.66 -0.79 13.20
CA GLN A 217 18.76 -0.98 12.25
C GLN A 217 19.47 0.32 11.92
N LEU A 218 18.71 1.39 11.66
CA LEU A 218 19.28 2.72 11.38
C LEU A 218 20.04 3.31 12.57
N GLU A 219 19.63 3.01 13.81
CA GLU A 219 20.35 3.42 15.02
C GLU A 219 21.66 2.66 15.17
N ASP A 220 21.68 1.35 14.86
CA ASP A 220 22.89 0.54 14.87
C ASP A 220 23.87 0.98 13.77
N GLU A 221 23.37 1.30 12.57
CA GLU A 221 24.14 1.84 11.44
C GLU A 221 24.83 3.17 11.84
N GLU A 222 24.09 4.13 12.42
CA GLU A 222 24.62 5.43 12.85
C GLU A 222 25.73 5.28 13.91
N ASN A 223 25.54 4.39 14.88
CA ASN A 223 26.53 4.16 15.93
C ASN A 223 27.82 3.51 15.39
N SER A 224 27.72 2.67 14.36
CA SER A 224 28.87 2.01 13.73
C SER A 224 29.73 2.92 12.84
N GLU A 225 29.17 4.02 12.34
CA GLU A 225 29.91 5.03 11.54
C GLU A 225 30.64 6.06 12.42
N SER A 226 30.31 6.12 13.72
CA SER A 226 30.91 7.04 14.68
C SER A 226 32.09 6.46 15.48
N ASP A 227 32.42 5.17 15.30
CA ASP A 227 33.57 4.46 15.87
C ASP A 227 34.77 4.42 14.89
#